data_AF-A0A962QHQ7-F1
#
_entry.id   AF-A0A962QHQ7-F1
#
_cell.length_a   1.000
_cell.length_b   1.000
_cell.length_c   1.000
_cell.angle_alpha   90.00
_cell.angle_beta   90.00
_cell.angle_gamma   90.00
#
_symmetry.space_group_name_H-M   'P 1'
#
loop_
_entity.id
_entity.type
_entity.pdbx_description
1 polymer ?
#
loop_
_entity_poly.entity_id
_entity_poly.type
_entity_poly.pdbx_seq_one_letter_code
_entity_poly.pdbx_strand_id
1 'polypeptide(L)'
;MTEAVDHPKHYQHPSGIECWQLSAYMPHPLASALEYVWRYEDKNGVEDLKKARWWLQCWISIECHSQQSPVCEWIIRARELAYYETTHEQRLIGRVCSDLA
;
A
#
# COMPACT_ATOMS: atom_id res chain seq x y z
N MET A 1 32.33 -5.11 -20.04
CA MET A 1 32.05 -5.25 -18.60
C MET A 1 30.57 -4.99 -18.42
N THR A 2 29.75 -6.03 -18.45
CA THR A 2 28.31 -5.99 -18.23
C THR A 2 28.07 -6.35 -16.77
N GLU A 3 28.08 -5.35 -15.90
CA GLU A 3 27.56 -5.49 -14.54
C GLU A 3 26.06 -5.78 -14.69
N ALA A 4 25.65 -7.02 -14.45
CA ALA A 4 24.25 -7.41 -14.41
C ALA A 4 23.58 -6.59 -13.30
N VAL A 5 22.48 -5.93 -13.63
CA VAL A 5 21.59 -5.23 -12.70
C VAL A 5 20.85 -6.29 -11.88
N ASP A 6 21.56 -7.11 -11.11
CA ASP A 6 21.00 -8.29 -10.47
C ASP A 6 20.87 -8.06 -8.96
N HIS A 7 19.64 -7.70 -8.58
CA HIS A 7 19.00 -8.11 -7.32
C HIS A 7 19.87 -8.04 -6.06
N PRO A 8 20.08 -6.84 -5.48
CA PRO A 8 20.79 -6.70 -4.23
C PRO A 8 20.15 -7.55 -3.12
N LYS A 9 20.98 -8.30 -2.36
CA LYS A 9 20.50 -9.25 -1.33
C LYS A 9 19.49 -8.68 -0.34
N HIS A 10 19.60 -7.38 -0.03
CA HIS A 10 18.73 -6.67 0.91
C HIS A 10 17.31 -6.35 0.38
N TYR A 11 16.96 -6.84 -0.82
CA TYR A 11 15.59 -6.81 -1.36
C TYR A 11 14.99 -8.21 -1.51
N GLN A 12 15.73 -9.27 -1.17
CA GLN A 12 15.28 -10.66 -1.25
C GLN A 12 14.54 -11.04 0.03
N HIS A 13 13.26 -11.39 -0.08
CA HIS A 13 12.46 -11.88 1.03
C HIS A 13 12.24 -13.40 0.90
N PRO A 14 12.17 -14.17 2.01
CA PRO A 14 12.00 -15.63 1.97
C PRO A 14 10.75 -16.12 1.22
N SER A 15 9.78 -15.24 0.97
CA SER A 15 8.58 -15.53 0.18
C SER A 15 8.83 -15.64 -1.34
N GLY A 16 10.03 -15.26 -1.82
CA GLY A 16 10.34 -15.22 -3.26
C GLY A 16 9.70 -14.03 -4.00
N ILE A 17 9.05 -13.12 -3.27
CA ILE A 17 8.50 -11.87 -3.79
C ILE A 17 9.56 -10.78 -3.65
N GLU A 18 9.80 -10.05 -4.73
CA GLU A 18 10.76 -8.95 -4.74
C GLU A 18 10.07 -7.64 -4.39
N CYS A 19 10.78 -6.77 -3.68
CA CYS A 19 10.25 -5.48 -3.24
C CYS A 19 9.68 -4.63 -4.41
N TRP A 20 10.32 -4.67 -5.58
CA TRP A 20 9.86 -3.91 -6.75
C TRP A 20 8.52 -4.38 -7.28
N GLN A 21 8.20 -5.68 -7.13
CA GLN A 21 6.93 -6.25 -7.58
C GLN A 21 5.76 -5.66 -6.80
N LEU A 22 5.98 -5.25 -5.56
CA LEU A 22 4.98 -4.57 -4.75
C LEU A 22 5.01 -3.06 -4.99
N SER A 23 6.19 -2.46 -5.04
CA SER A 23 6.33 -1.00 -5.21
C SER A 23 5.81 -0.51 -6.57
N ALA A 24 5.83 -1.36 -7.61
CA ALA A 24 5.27 -1.05 -8.93
C ALA A 24 3.76 -0.77 -8.94
N TYR A 25 3.00 -1.29 -7.97
CA TYR A 25 1.55 -1.05 -7.87
C TYR A 25 1.19 0.11 -6.93
N MET A 26 2.20 0.85 -6.43
CA MET A 26 2.00 1.91 -5.44
C MET A 26 2.38 3.29 -5.99
N PRO A 27 1.71 4.36 -5.54
CA PRO A 27 2.18 5.72 -5.73
C PRO A 27 3.60 5.91 -5.19
N HIS A 28 4.42 6.73 -5.85
CA HIS A 28 5.84 6.91 -5.53
C HIS A 28 6.12 7.11 -4.02
N PRO A 29 5.41 7.96 -3.27
CA PRO A 29 5.65 8.11 -1.83
C PRO A 29 5.45 6.81 -1.04
N LEU A 30 4.43 6.03 -1.37
CA LEU A 30 4.14 4.75 -0.72
C LEU A 30 5.15 3.67 -1.13
N ALA A 31 5.51 3.64 -2.42
CA ALA A 31 6.56 2.77 -2.95
C ALA A 31 7.90 3.00 -2.24
N SER A 32 8.32 4.26 -2.11
CA SER A 32 9.55 4.60 -1.37
C SER A 32 9.46 4.20 0.09
N ALA A 33 8.33 4.49 0.77
CA ALA A 33 8.14 4.09 2.16
C ALA A 33 8.27 2.57 2.35
N LEU A 34 7.67 1.78 1.44
CA LEU A 34 7.80 0.33 1.42
C LEU A 34 9.26 -0.10 1.28
N GLU A 35 10.00 0.45 0.33
CA GLU A 35 11.41 0.10 0.10
C GLU A 35 12.28 0.35 1.33
N TYR A 36 12.05 1.44 2.06
CA TYR A 36 12.74 1.72 3.32
C TYR A 36 12.36 0.74 4.43
N VAL A 37 11.07 0.38 4.54
CA VAL A 37 10.61 -0.64 5.50
C VAL A 37 11.13 -2.02 5.13
N TRP A 38 11.30 -2.32 3.84
CA TRP A 38 11.76 -3.63 3.40
C TRP A 38 13.22 -3.88 3.78
N ARG A 39 14.09 -2.88 3.56
CA ARG A 39 15.54 -3.03 3.71
C ARG A 39 16.09 -2.61 5.08
N TYR A 40 15.21 -2.30 6.06
CA TYR A 40 15.66 -1.67 7.30
C TYR A 40 16.56 -2.60 8.12
N GLU A 41 16.23 -3.88 8.25
CA GLU A 41 17.04 -4.85 9.02
C GLU A 41 18.41 -5.08 8.38
N ASP A 42 18.48 -5.02 7.04
CA ASP A 42 19.66 -5.40 6.27
C ASP A 42 20.61 -4.25 5.92
N LYS A 43 20.19 -2.98 6.09
CA LYS A 43 20.94 -1.81 5.58
C LYS A 43 21.24 -0.74 6.63
N ASN A 44 20.25 0.10 7.00
CA ASN A 44 20.50 1.23 7.92
C ASN A 44 19.67 1.21 9.20
N GLY A 45 18.95 0.13 9.49
CA GLY A 45 18.16 -0.03 10.71
C GLY A 45 17.11 1.08 10.87
N VAL A 46 17.10 1.68 12.06
CA VAL A 46 16.14 2.72 12.47
C VAL A 46 16.17 3.94 11.55
N GLU A 47 17.29 4.25 10.90
CA GLU A 47 17.38 5.41 10.01
C GLU A 47 16.51 5.24 8.76
N ASP A 48 16.39 4.00 8.24
CA ASP A 48 15.47 3.74 7.13
C ASP A 48 14.01 3.84 7.60
N LEU A 49 13.68 3.42 8.81
CA LEU A 49 12.33 3.61 9.37
C LEU A 49 11.95 5.09 9.51
N LYS A 50 12.91 5.97 9.86
CA LYS A 50 12.68 7.42 9.88
C LYS A 50 12.37 7.97 8.48
N LYS A 51 13.06 7.48 7.46
CA LYS A 51 12.81 7.86 6.06
C LYS A 51 11.46 7.34 5.57
N ALA A 52 11.10 6.10 5.91
CA ALA A 52 9.77 5.57 5.64
C ALA A 52 8.67 6.44 6.24
N ARG A 53 8.82 6.84 7.52
CA ARG A 53 7.90 7.75 8.19
C ARG A 53 7.77 9.09 7.47
N TRP A 54 8.87 9.65 6.99
CA TRP A 54 8.83 10.91 6.23
C TRP A 54 8.00 10.78 4.95
N TRP A 55 8.22 9.71 4.17
CA TRP A 55 7.44 9.47 2.95
C TRP A 55 5.95 9.22 3.21
N LEU A 56 5.62 8.51 4.30
CA LEU A 56 4.22 8.36 4.73
C LEU A 56 3.61 9.71 5.11
N GLN A 57 4.37 10.58 5.79
CA GLN A 57 3.91 11.93 6.13
C GLN A 57 3.65 12.78 4.87
N CYS A 58 4.50 12.66 3.85
CA CYS A 58 4.28 13.31 2.56
C CYS A 58 2.98 12.81 1.90
N TRP A 59 2.73 11.49 1.92
CA TRP A 59 1.49 10.92 1.39
C TRP A 59 0.26 11.40 2.16
N ILE A 60 0.32 11.42 3.50
CA ILE A 60 -0.76 11.97 4.34
C ILE A 60 -1.04 13.43 3.98
N SER A 61 0.00 14.23 3.72
CA SER A 61 -0.18 15.62 3.30
C SER A 61 -0.91 15.70 1.95
N ILE A 62 -0.52 14.89 0.97
CA ILE A 62 -1.17 14.84 -0.36
C ILE A 62 -2.63 14.42 -0.22
N GLU A 63 -2.92 13.37 0.54
CA GLU A 63 -4.29 12.90 0.80
C GLU A 63 -5.12 13.93 1.55
N CYS A 64 -4.54 14.65 2.52
CA CYS A 64 -5.25 15.71 3.25
C CYS A 64 -5.64 16.88 2.33
N HIS A 65 -4.77 17.27 1.39
CA HIS A 65 -5.11 18.26 0.36
C HIS A 65 -6.13 17.74 -0.65
N SER A 66 -6.04 16.45 -1.00
CA SER A 66 -7.07 15.78 -1.80
C SER A 66 -8.43 15.86 -1.10
N GLN A 67 -8.52 15.43 0.17
CA GLN A 67 -9.76 15.43 0.97
C GLN A 67 -10.39 16.81 1.17
N GLN A 68 -9.61 17.89 1.12
CA GLN A 68 -10.11 19.27 1.23
C GLN A 68 -10.68 19.82 -0.09
N SER A 69 -10.51 19.12 -1.21
CA SER A 69 -11.15 19.46 -2.48
C SER A 69 -12.62 19.00 -2.48
N PRO A 70 -13.59 19.87 -2.84
CA PRO A 70 -14.99 19.49 -2.97
C PRO A 70 -15.24 18.34 -3.95
N VAL A 71 -14.32 18.15 -4.91
CA VAL A 71 -14.37 17.06 -5.91
C VAL A 71 -13.96 15.71 -5.29
N CYS A 72 -13.02 15.72 -4.36
CA CYS A 72 -12.52 14.50 -3.74
C CYS A 72 -13.47 13.96 -2.68
N GLU A 73 -14.23 14.80 -1.95
CA GLU A 73 -15.27 14.32 -1.04
C GLU A 73 -16.28 13.43 -1.79
N TRP A 74 -16.63 13.80 -3.03
CA TRP A 74 -17.51 13.00 -3.88
C TRP A 74 -16.86 11.67 -4.32
N ILE A 75 -15.58 11.68 -4.70
CA ILE A 75 -14.83 10.47 -5.08
C ILE A 75 -14.63 9.53 -3.87
N ILE A 76 -14.31 10.08 -2.71
CA ILE A 76 -14.13 9.33 -1.45
C ILE A 76 -15.45 8.71 -1.04
N ARG A 77 -16.55 9.47 -1.04
CA ARG A 77 -17.89 8.92 -0.78
C ARG A 77 -18.29 7.86 -1.80
N ALA A 78 -17.98 8.05 -3.09
CA ALA A 78 -18.24 7.03 -4.10
C ALA A 78 -17.45 5.74 -3.84
N ARG A 79 -16.20 5.84 -3.37
CA ARG A 79 -15.37 4.68 -2.99
C ARG A 79 -15.88 4.00 -1.72
N GLU A 80 -16.30 4.77 -0.72
CA GLU A 80 -16.91 4.24 0.52
C GLU A 80 -18.25 3.56 0.24
N LEU A 81 -19.09 4.13 -0.63
CA LEU A 81 -20.35 3.51 -1.07
C LEU A 81 -20.09 2.20 -1.80
N ALA A 82 -19.15 2.16 -2.75
CA ALA A 82 -18.79 0.92 -3.44
C ALA A 82 -18.27 -0.17 -2.47
N TYR A 83 -17.52 0.24 -1.43
CA TYR A 83 -17.04 -0.69 -0.40
C TYR A 83 -18.17 -1.17 0.52
N TYR A 84 -19.12 -0.29 0.85
CA TYR A 84 -20.30 -0.63 1.65
C TYR A 84 -21.23 -1.58 0.89
N GLU A 85 -21.50 -1.33 -0.38
CA GLU A 85 -22.34 -2.18 -1.24
C GLU A 85 -21.75 -3.59 -1.36
N THR A 86 -20.45 -3.69 -1.64
CA THR A 86 -19.76 -4.99 -1.75
C THR A 86 -19.77 -5.77 -0.42
N THR A 87 -19.55 -5.12 0.73
CA THR A 87 -19.65 -5.79 2.03
C THR A 87 -21.09 -6.12 2.45
N HIS A 88 -22.07 -5.33 2.00
CA HIS A 88 -23.49 -5.60 2.25
C HIS A 88 -24.00 -6.78 1.41
N GLU A 89 -23.58 -6.90 0.15
CA GLU A 89 -23.86 -8.06 -0.71
C GLU A 89 -23.23 -9.35 -0.15
N GLN A 90 -21.97 -9.30 0.30
CA GLN A 90 -21.31 -10.46 0.93
C GLN A 90 -22.02 -10.91 2.22
N ARG A 91 -22.58 -9.97 3.01
CA ARG A 91 -23.40 -10.30 4.19
C ARG A 91 -24.77 -10.90 3.84
N LEU A 92 -25.41 -10.42 2.78
CA LEU A 92 -26.69 -10.98 2.31
C LEU A 92 -26.50 -12.40 1.77
N ILE A 93 -25.46 -12.64 0.97
CA ILE A 93 -25.11 -13.97 0.48
C ILE A 93 -24.76 -14.92 1.65
N GLY A 94 -24.04 -14.42 2.66
CA GLY A 94 -23.75 -15.17 3.88
C GLY A 94 -24.98 -15.55 4.70
N ARG A 95 -26.02 -14.69 4.76
CA ARG A 95 -27.29 -15.00 5.43
C ARG A 95 -28.17 -15.97 4.66
N VAL A 96 -28.23 -15.83 3.33
CA VAL A 96 -28.98 -16.78 2.48
C VAL A 96 -28.39 -18.20 2.57
N CYS A 97 -27.06 -18.32 2.68
CA CYS A 97 -26.41 -19.62 2.90
C CYS A 97 -26.63 -20.20 4.31
N SER A 98 -26.89 -19.39 5.34
CA SER A 98 -27.19 -19.90 6.69
C SER A 98 -28.65 -20.32 6.89
N ASP A 99 -29.58 -19.77 6.09
CA ASP A 99 -31.01 -20.09 6.17
C ASP A 99 -31.40 -21.33 5.32
N LEU A 100 -30.46 -21.86 4.53
CA LEU A 100 -30.62 -23.06 3.69
C LEU A 100 -29.93 -24.31 4.26
N ALA A 101 -29.43 -24.25 5.50
CA ALA A 101 -28.79 -25.36 6.22
C ALA A 101 -29.71 -25.97 7.28
#